data_AF-A0A352GKG6-F1
#
_entry.id   AF-A0A352GKG6-F1
#
_cell.length_a   1.000
_cell.length_b   1.000
_cell.length_c   1.000
_cell.angle_alpha   90.00
_cell.angle_beta   90.00
_cell.angle_gamma   90.00
#
_symmetry.space_group_name_H-M   'P 1'
#
loop_
_entity.id
_entity.type
_entity.pdbx_description
1 polymer ?
#
loop_
_entity_poly.entity_id
_entity_poly.type
_entity_poly.pdbx_seq_one_letter_code
_entity_poly.pdbx_strand_id
1 'polypeptide(L)'
;VRTTTEIMNLRAQDFVGGHDAAVKNARTLLARPPAPATNRVMVGHGNLMRAATGQYTDEAGAVVVRPDPGSDLGFAFVALVTPQDWLRLAEEFALR
;
A
#
# COMPACT_ATOMS: atom_id res chain seq x y z
N VAL A 1 21.65 -11.33 -10.79
CA VAL A 1 20.76 -10.71 -9.77
C VAL A 1 19.43 -11.44 -9.78
N ARG A 2 18.88 -11.84 -8.63
CA ARG A 2 17.52 -12.41 -8.56
C ARG A 2 16.54 -11.24 -8.48
N THR A 3 15.68 -11.09 -9.48
CA THR A 3 14.61 -10.08 -9.46
C THR A 3 13.59 -10.46 -8.39
N THR A 4 13.14 -9.47 -7.61
CA THR A 4 12.08 -9.68 -6.60
C THR A 4 10.72 -9.35 -7.20
N THR A 5 9.68 -10.07 -6.77
CA THR A 5 8.27 -9.76 -7.09
C THR A 5 7.58 -8.96 -5.99
N GLU A 6 8.34 -8.54 -4.97
CA GLU A 6 7.86 -7.69 -3.89
C GLU A 6 7.78 -6.21 -4.32
N ILE A 7 7.42 -5.34 -3.37
CA ILE A 7 7.43 -3.89 -3.57
C ILE A 7 8.86 -3.34 -3.76
N MET A 8 9.01 -2.34 -4.62
CA MET A 8 10.28 -1.69 -4.91
C MET A 8 10.11 -0.19 -5.07
N ASN A 9 11.02 0.60 -4.49
CA ASN A 9 11.08 2.04 -4.75
C ASN A 9 11.18 2.29 -6.26
N LEU A 10 10.40 3.22 -6.81
CA LEU A 10 10.46 3.52 -8.25
C LEU A 10 11.83 4.08 -8.70
N ARG A 11 12.65 4.60 -7.79
CA ARG A 11 14.05 4.96 -8.09
C ARG A 11 14.96 3.75 -8.34
N ALA A 12 14.52 2.55 -7.95
CA ALA A 12 15.22 1.28 -8.11
C ALA A 12 14.40 0.30 -9.00
N GLN A 13 13.49 0.82 -9.82
CA GLN A 13 12.57 0.02 -10.63
C GLN A 13 13.27 -0.92 -11.63
N ASP A 14 14.47 -0.57 -12.11
CA ASP A 14 15.20 -1.39 -13.08
C ASP A 14 15.59 -2.77 -12.50
N PHE A 15 15.69 -2.88 -11.17
CA PHE A 15 15.95 -4.16 -10.49
C PHE A 15 14.75 -5.11 -10.44
N VAL A 16 13.56 -4.63 -10.83
CA VAL A 16 12.31 -5.42 -10.87
C VAL A 16 11.64 -5.41 -12.24
N GLY A 17 12.35 -4.98 -13.29
CA GLY A 17 11.83 -4.98 -14.66
C GLY A 17 11.14 -3.69 -15.09
N GLY A 18 11.42 -2.58 -14.39
CA GLY A 18 10.94 -1.24 -14.76
C GLY A 18 9.68 -0.79 -14.03
N HIS A 19 9.17 0.38 -14.42
CA HIS A 19 8.07 1.07 -13.74
C HIS A 19 6.81 0.21 -13.62
N ASP A 20 6.32 -0.28 -14.76
CA ASP A 20 5.05 -1.01 -14.81
C ASP A 20 5.11 -2.33 -14.03
N ALA A 21 6.26 -3.00 -14.04
CA ALA A 21 6.48 -4.20 -13.26
C ALA A 21 6.45 -3.91 -11.76
N ALA A 22 7.10 -2.83 -11.31
CA ALA A 22 7.06 -2.40 -9.91
C ALA A 22 5.62 -2.08 -9.45
N VAL A 23 4.87 -1.32 -10.26
CA VAL A 23 3.47 -0.96 -9.99
C VAL A 23 2.58 -2.21 -9.97
N LYS A 24 2.75 -3.12 -10.94
CA LYS A 24 2.01 -4.38 -11.00
C LYS A 24 2.27 -5.26 -9.78
N ASN A 25 3.51 -5.37 -9.32
CA ASN A 25 3.87 -6.13 -8.12
C ASN A 25 3.16 -5.57 -6.88
N ALA A 26 3.19 -4.25 -6.69
CA ALA A 26 2.50 -3.60 -5.58
C ALA A 26 0.98 -3.83 -5.63
N ARG A 27 0.35 -3.64 -6.79
CA ARG A 27 -1.10 -3.92 -6.96
C ARG A 27 -1.45 -5.37 -6.69
N THR A 28 -0.62 -6.31 -7.15
CA THR A 28 -0.79 -7.75 -6.89
C THR A 28 -0.77 -8.06 -5.39
N LEU A 29 0.13 -7.43 -4.63
CA LEU A 29 0.20 -7.62 -3.18
C LEU A 29 -1.01 -7.01 -2.46
N LEU A 30 -1.44 -5.80 -2.87
CA LEU A 30 -2.61 -5.11 -2.31
C LEU A 30 -3.93 -5.84 -2.59
N ALA A 31 -4.05 -6.46 -3.76
CA ALA A 31 -5.21 -7.27 -4.15
C ALA A 31 -5.25 -8.64 -3.47
N ARG A 32 -4.13 -9.12 -2.90
CA ARG A 32 -4.06 -10.44 -2.28
C ARG A 32 -4.71 -10.42 -0.88
N PRO A 33 -5.74 -11.24 -0.62
CA PRO A 33 -6.33 -11.35 0.71
C PRO A 33 -5.31 -11.59 1.83
N PRO A 34 -5.46 -10.93 3.00
CA PRO A 34 -4.73 -11.31 4.20
C PRO A 34 -5.25 -12.65 4.74
N ALA A 35 -4.57 -13.20 5.76
CA ALA A 35 -5.09 -14.40 6.43
C ALA A 35 -6.45 -14.09 7.08
N PRO A 36 -7.35 -15.09 7.23
CA PRO A 36 -8.65 -14.89 7.84
C PRO A 36 -8.56 -14.17 9.19
N ALA A 37 -9.45 -13.21 9.44
CA ALA A 37 -9.49 -12.39 10.66
C ALA A 37 -8.20 -11.59 10.96
N THR A 38 -7.38 -11.27 9.95
CA THR A 38 -6.18 -10.45 10.10
C THR A 38 -6.16 -9.29 9.10
N ASN A 39 -5.32 -8.29 9.39
CA ASN A 39 -4.91 -7.26 8.44
C ASN A 39 -3.46 -7.49 8.02
N ARG A 40 -3.10 -7.09 6.80
CA ARG A 40 -1.69 -7.02 6.35
C ARG A 40 -1.26 -5.57 6.29
N VAL A 41 -0.18 -5.22 6.98
CA VAL A 41 0.46 -3.90 6.87
C VAL A 41 1.62 -4.00 5.88
N MET A 42 1.66 -3.09 4.90
CA MET A 42 2.78 -2.96 3.97
C MET A 42 3.40 -1.59 4.15
N VAL A 43 4.71 -1.54 4.34
CA VAL A 43 5.48 -0.29 4.46
C VAL A 43 6.32 -0.14 3.21
N GLY A 44 6.17 1.00 2.52
CA GLY A 44 6.87 1.26 1.28
C GLY A 44 7.02 2.74 1.00
N HIS A 45 7.58 3.07 -0.16
CA HIS A 45 7.82 4.45 -0.54
C HIS A 45 6.61 5.10 -1.19
N GLY A 46 6.38 6.39 -0.89
CA GLY A 46 5.25 7.13 -1.41
C GLY A 46 5.17 7.20 -2.94
N ASN A 47 6.30 7.17 -3.66
CA ASN A 47 6.29 7.16 -5.13
C ASN A 47 5.64 5.90 -5.72
N LEU A 48 5.95 4.73 -5.17
CA LEU A 48 5.36 3.46 -5.56
C LEU A 48 3.88 3.42 -5.14
N MET A 49 3.59 3.79 -3.89
CA MET A 49 2.22 3.70 -3.37
C MET A 49 1.27 4.65 -4.12
N ARG A 50 1.73 5.85 -4.47
CA ARG A 50 0.98 6.77 -5.33
C ARG A 50 0.72 6.20 -6.72
N ALA A 51 1.73 5.59 -7.36
CA ALA A 51 1.53 4.97 -8.67
C ALA A 51 0.60 3.75 -8.62
N ALA A 52 0.67 2.96 -7.54
CA ALA A 52 -0.14 1.77 -7.36
C ALA A 52 -1.61 2.08 -7.03
N THR A 53 -1.85 3.08 -6.17
CA THR A 53 -3.18 3.36 -5.58
C THR A 53 -3.84 4.65 -6.08
N GLY A 54 -3.09 5.54 -6.71
CA GLY A 54 -3.53 6.90 -7.03
C GLY A 54 -3.54 7.86 -5.82
N GLN A 55 -3.31 7.37 -4.61
CA GLN A 55 -3.37 8.15 -3.37
C GLN A 55 -1.99 8.55 -2.87
N TYR A 56 -1.86 9.71 -2.24
CA TYR A 56 -0.63 10.16 -1.61
C TYR A 56 -0.95 10.78 -0.25
N THR A 57 -0.25 10.34 0.79
CA THR A 57 -0.61 10.64 2.19
C THR A 57 0.49 11.39 2.93
N ASP A 58 1.43 11.99 2.19
CA ASP A 58 2.72 12.47 2.71
C ASP A 58 3.49 11.38 3.49
N GLU A 59 4.58 11.77 4.15
CA GLU A 59 5.35 10.88 5.03
C GLU A 59 4.50 10.46 6.23
N ALA A 60 4.63 9.21 6.68
CA ALA A 60 3.90 8.63 7.81
C ALA A 60 2.36 8.52 7.66
N GLY A 61 1.80 8.83 6.49
CA GLY A 61 0.41 8.50 6.18
C GLY A 61 0.22 7.05 5.72
N ALA A 62 -1.03 6.59 5.65
CA ALA A 62 -1.38 5.27 5.14
C ALA A 62 -2.68 5.28 4.31
N VAL A 63 -2.76 4.31 3.41
CA VAL A 63 -3.97 4.01 2.63
C VAL A 63 -4.48 2.65 3.08
N VAL A 64 -5.75 2.58 3.46
CA VAL A 64 -6.44 1.32 3.76
C VAL A 64 -7.18 0.87 2.52
N VAL A 65 -6.89 -0.35 2.07
CA VAL A 65 -7.55 -0.98 0.93
C VAL A 65 -8.11 -2.34 1.34
N ARG A 66 -9.08 -2.81 0.56
CA ARG A 66 -9.68 -4.15 0.69
C ARG A 66 -9.59 -4.87 -0.66
N PRO A 67 -9.17 -6.15 -0.70
CA PRO A 67 -9.27 -6.97 -1.90
C PRO A 67 -10.68 -6.92 -2.52
N ASP A 68 -10.73 -6.65 -3.81
CA ASP A 68 -11.98 -6.57 -4.58
C ASP A 68 -11.72 -7.11 -5.99
N PRO A 69 -11.95 -8.41 -6.23
CA PRO A 69 -11.72 -9.03 -7.53
C PRO A 69 -12.57 -8.45 -8.67
N GLY A 70 -13.64 -7.70 -8.36
CA GLY A 70 -14.48 -7.05 -9.36
C GLY A 70 -13.99 -5.66 -9.76
N SER A 71 -13.00 -5.11 -9.07
CA SER A 71 -12.40 -3.80 -9.37
C SER A 71 -11.23 -3.92 -10.37
N ASP A 72 -11.02 -2.87 -11.17
CA ASP A 72 -9.91 -2.81 -12.15
C ASP A 72 -8.52 -3.01 -11.52
N LEU A 73 -8.35 -2.61 -10.25
CA LEU A 73 -7.09 -2.71 -9.53
C LEU A 73 -6.96 -4.00 -8.72
N GLY A 74 -8.03 -4.80 -8.61
CA GLY A 74 -8.11 -5.97 -7.72
C GLY A 74 -8.28 -5.62 -6.24
N PHE A 75 -8.44 -4.33 -5.91
CA PHE A 75 -8.73 -3.82 -4.58
C PHE A 75 -9.53 -2.52 -4.65
N ALA A 76 -10.34 -2.29 -3.62
CA ALA A 76 -11.07 -1.05 -3.42
C ALA A 76 -10.42 -0.22 -2.30
N PHE A 77 -10.44 1.10 -2.46
CA PHE A 77 -10.07 2.05 -1.41
C PHE A 77 -11.10 2.01 -0.26
N VAL A 78 -10.62 2.07 0.98
CA VAL A 78 -11.46 2.09 2.18
C VAL A 78 -11.28 3.41 2.93
N ALA A 79 -10.04 3.80 3.21
CA ALA A 79 -9.75 5.01 3.98
C ALA A 79 -8.35 5.54 3.70
N LEU A 80 -8.16 6.82 3.98
CA LEU A 80 -6.86 7.48 4.07
C LEU A 80 -6.62 7.85 5.52
N VAL A 81 -5.43 7.55 6.04
CA VAL A 81 -5.02 7.89 7.39
C VAL A 81 -3.84 8.85 7.28
N THR A 82 -4.05 10.11 7.66
CA THR A 82 -3.00 11.13 7.67
C THR A 82 -2.10 10.97 8.91
N PRO A 83 -0.92 11.62 8.93
CA PRO A 83 -0.11 11.71 10.15
C PRO A 83 -0.90 12.25 11.36
N GLN A 84 -1.79 13.22 11.15
CA GLN A 84 -2.63 13.79 12.21
C GLN A 84 -3.72 12.82 12.66
N ASP A 85 -4.27 12.01 11.76
CA ASP A 85 -5.21 10.96 12.15
C ASP A 85 -4.58 9.93 13.07
N TRP A 86 -3.30 9.59 12.87
CA TRP A 86 -2.59 8.69 13.78
C TRP A 86 -2.51 9.25 15.20
N LEU A 87 -2.21 10.54 15.35
CA LEU A 87 -2.16 11.20 16.66
C LEU A 87 -3.54 11.16 17.33
N ARG A 88 -4.59 11.55 16.58
CA ARG A 88 -5.97 11.53 17.06
C ARG A 88 -6.42 10.13 17.48
N LEU A 89 -6.10 9.10 16.68
CA LEU A 89 -6.41 7.71 17.01
C LEU A 89 -5.63 7.24 18.23
N ALA A 90 -4.34 7.58 18.35
CA ALA A 90 -3.54 7.23 19.51
C ALA A 90 -4.13 7.82 20.80
N GLU A 91 -4.56 9.08 20.78
CA GLU A 91 -5.24 9.73 21.91
C GLU A 91 -6.57 9.04 22.26
N GLU A 92 -7.41 8.74 21.26
CA GLU A 92 -8.70 8.08 21.48
C GLU A 92 -8.54 6.69 22.11
N PHE A 93 -7.56 5.91 21.64
CA PHE A 93 -7.35 4.53 22.10
C PHE A 93 -6.46 4.43 23.34
N ALA A 94 -5.65 5.43 23.68
CA ALA A 94 -4.88 5.45 24.93
C ALA A 94 -5.77 5.58 26.18
N LEU A 95 -7.00 6.05 26.01
CA LEU A 95 -8.00 6.22 27.08
C LEU A 95 -8.94 5.01 27.24
N ARG A 96 -8.74 3.94 26.47
CA ARG A 96 -9.50 2.69 26.56
C ARG A 96 -8.65 1.59 27.19
#